data_AF-A0A4R2SNF8-F1
#
_entry.id   AF-A0A4R2SNF8-F1
#
_cell.length_a   1.000
_cell.length_b   1.000
_cell.length_c   1.000
_cell.angle_alpha   90.00
_cell.angle_beta   90.00
_cell.angle_gamma   90.00
#
_symmetry.space_group_name_H-M   'P 1'
#
loop_
_entity.id
_entity.type
_entity.pdbx_description
1 polymer ?
#
loop_
_entity_poly.entity_id
_entity_poly.type
_entity_poly.pdbx_seq_one_letter_code
_entity_poly.pdbx_strand_id
1 'polypeptide(L)'
;MTQDLTLDEIRAKLAPGIAANAAFDGWSDAARDMAAQAEGIDTDIAALAFKDGPVDMIDAWFAHIDGVMLTTVPPERLALMKIREKITALVEARLDATSIDRESLRRALAILALPQNLAKATRLGWRTVDTIWRAAGDVATDYNYYTKRTILLGVYASTITVFLDDESEGLAETRAFLGRRINGIMQFEKAKAGFLKRTEHGFSLSRFVGRLRYPTA
;
A
#
# COMPACT_ATOMS: atom_id res chain seq x y z
N MET A 1 18.09 -7.89 29.35
CA MET A 1 16.70 -8.26 29.70
C MET A 1 15.92 -8.55 28.42
N THR A 2 16.35 -9.54 27.64
CA THR A 2 15.78 -9.87 26.31
C THR A 2 14.94 -11.14 26.31
N GLN A 3 14.66 -11.72 27.48
CA GLN A 3 14.13 -13.08 27.60
C GLN A 3 12.62 -13.25 27.41
N ASP A 4 11.84 -12.17 27.21
CA ASP A 4 10.37 -12.28 27.15
C ASP A 4 9.73 -11.82 25.82
N LEU A 5 10.49 -11.39 24.81
CA LEU A 5 9.91 -10.99 23.53
C LEU A 5 9.66 -12.21 22.63
N THR A 6 8.46 -12.28 22.06
CA THR A 6 8.14 -13.22 20.97
C THR A 6 8.90 -12.85 19.69
N LEU A 7 9.03 -13.81 18.75
CA LEU A 7 9.68 -13.55 17.46
C LEU A 7 8.99 -12.43 16.67
N ASP A 8 7.66 -12.33 16.76
CA ASP A 8 6.92 -11.27 16.06
C ASP A 8 7.16 -9.89 16.70
N GLU A 9 7.29 -9.81 18.01
CA GLU A 9 7.67 -8.56 18.69
C GLU A 9 9.11 -8.16 18.36
N ILE A 10 10.02 -9.14 18.26
CA ILE A 10 11.40 -8.90 17.80
C ILE A 10 11.40 -8.36 16.38
N ARG A 11 10.62 -8.94 15.45
CA ARG A 11 10.50 -8.45 14.07
C ARG A 11 10.04 -7.00 14.04
N ALA A 12 8.96 -6.69 14.76
CA ALA A 12 8.40 -5.35 14.81
C ALA A 12 9.38 -4.33 15.41
N LYS A 13 10.12 -4.74 16.45
CA LYS A 13 11.11 -3.91 17.13
C LYS A 13 12.35 -3.63 16.26
N LEU A 14 12.84 -4.63 15.55
CA LEU A 14 14.05 -4.50 14.73
C LEU A 14 13.79 -3.83 13.37
N ALA A 15 12.61 -4.01 12.79
CA ALA A 15 12.24 -3.53 11.45
C ALA A 15 12.73 -2.11 11.08
N PRO A 16 12.49 -1.04 11.88
CA PRO A 16 12.97 0.30 11.54
C PRO A 16 14.49 0.39 11.54
N GLY A 17 15.18 -0.22 12.50
CA GLY A 17 16.64 -0.25 12.54
C GLY A 17 17.25 -1.01 11.38
N ILE A 18 16.63 -2.14 10.97
CA ILE A 18 17.05 -2.90 9.79
C ILE A 18 16.93 -2.04 8.53
N ALA A 19 15.82 -1.33 8.37
CA ALA A 19 15.61 -0.47 7.21
C ALA A 19 16.64 0.67 7.16
N ALA A 20 16.94 1.31 8.29
CA ALA A 20 17.96 2.36 8.35
C ALA A 20 19.35 1.85 7.92
N ASN A 21 19.74 0.64 8.36
CA ASN A 21 21.00 0.01 7.97
C ASN A 21 20.98 -0.45 6.49
N ALA A 22 19.83 -0.91 6.00
CA ALA A 22 19.68 -1.45 4.65
C ALA A 22 19.92 -0.42 3.53
N ALA A 23 19.85 0.88 3.84
CA ALA A 23 20.25 1.94 2.91
C ALA A 23 21.71 1.78 2.46
N PHE A 24 22.58 1.29 3.35
CA PHE A 24 24.01 1.13 3.11
C PHE A 24 24.33 -0.32 2.76
N ASP A 25 24.01 -1.24 3.66
CA ASP A 25 24.42 -2.66 3.59
C ASP A 25 23.45 -3.53 2.77
N GLY A 26 22.39 -2.93 2.23
CA GLY A 26 21.28 -3.66 1.63
C GLY A 26 20.47 -4.45 2.65
N TRP A 27 19.40 -5.09 2.17
CA TRP A 27 18.59 -5.97 3.01
C TRP A 27 19.34 -7.29 3.25
N SER A 28 20.20 -7.31 4.27
CA SER A 28 21.18 -8.37 4.54
C SER A 28 21.19 -8.79 6.01
N ASP A 29 21.84 -9.93 6.29
CA ASP A 29 22.09 -10.38 7.66
C ASP A 29 22.88 -9.35 8.48
N ALA A 30 23.83 -8.64 7.85
CA ALA A 30 24.59 -7.58 8.49
C ALA A 30 23.68 -6.43 8.97
N ALA A 31 22.75 -5.97 8.11
CA ALA A 31 21.78 -4.93 8.48
C ALA A 31 20.87 -5.36 9.64
N ARG A 32 20.47 -6.65 9.66
CA ARG A 32 19.75 -7.28 10.77
C ARG A 32 20.58 -7.29 12.05
N ASP A 33 21.80 -7.78 11.99
CA ASP A 33 22.64 -8.00 13.17
C ASP A 33 23.04 -6.66 13.80
N MET A 34 23.28 -5.62 13.00
CA MET A 34 23.49 -4.26 13.50
C MET A 34 22.26 -3.71 14.23
N ALA A 35 21.05 -3.91 13.70
CA ALA A 35 19.82 -3.50 14.38
C ALA A 35 19.59 -4.30 15.67
N ALA A 36 19.88 -5.60 15.65
CA ALA A 36 19.79 -6.48 16.82
C ALA A 36 20.74 -6.03 17.93
N GLN A 37 22.00 -5.77 17.60
CA GLN A 37 23.00 -5.26 18.54
C GLN A 37 22.61 -3.91 19.15
N ALA A 38 22.08 -2.99 18.34
CA ALA A 38 21.61 -1.68 18.82
C ALA A 38 20.46 -1.81 19.83
N GLU A 39 19.59 -2.81 19.66
CA GLU A 39 18.45 -3.09 20.54
C GLU A 39 18.76 -4.09 21.67
N GLY A 40 20.01 -4.57 21.77
CA GLY A 40 20.44 -5.56 22.75
C GLY A 40 19.84 -6.96 22.55
N ILE A 41 19.39 -7.26 21.32
CA ILE A 41 18.84 -8.56 20.90
C ILE A 41 19.97 -9.44 20.38
N ASP A 42 19.98 -10.69 20.82
CA ASP A 42 20.93 -11.70 20.36
C ASP A 42 20.77 -11.94 18.85
N THR A 43 21.90 -11.98 18.12
CA THR A 43 21.90 -12.08 16.66
C THR A 43 21.35 -13.41 16.15
N ASP A 44 21.51 -14.50 16.91
CA ASP A 44 20.95 -15.81 16.54
C ASP A 44 19.42 -15.80 16.71
N ILE A 45 18.93 -15.13 17.76
CA ILE A 45 17.48 -14.90 17.94
C ILE A 45 16.92 -14.01 16.82
N ALA A 46 17.63 -12.94 16.45
CA ALA A 46 17.25 -12.10 15.32
C ALA A 46 17.24 -12.90 14.00
N ALA A 47 18.23 -13.75 13.77
CA ALA A 47 18.30 -14.63 12.61
C ALA A 47 17.11 -15.59 12.55
N LEU A 48 16.73 -16.18 13.69
CA LEU A 48 15.54 -17.02 13.79
C LEU A 48 14.26 -16.24 13.49
N ALA A 49 14.16 -14.98 13.96
CA ALA A 49 13.04 -14.11 13.67
C ALA A 49 12.94 -13.81 12.15
N PHE A 50 14.05 -13.65 11.43
CA PHE A 50 14.05 -13.35 9.99
C PHE A 50 14.52 -14.52 9.12
N LYS A 51 14.07 -15.75 9.43
CA LYS A 51 14.51 -16.98 8.75
C LYS A 51 14.33 -16.99 7.23
N ASP A 52 13.34 -16.24 6.72
CA ASP A 52 13.02 -16.17 5.29
C ASP A 52 13.78 -15.03 4.57
N GLY A 53 14.72 -14.40 5.29
CA GLY A 53 15.71 -13.48 4.74
C GLY A 53 15.16 -12.10 4.36
N PRO A 54 15.69 -11.48 3.31
CA PRO A 54 15.43 -10.07 2.98
C PRO A 54 13.95 -9.71 2.82
N VAL A 55 13.15 -10.60 2.24
CA VAL A 55 11.72 -10.32 2.00
C VAL A 55 10.93 -10.25 3.32
N ASP A 56 11.31 -11.03 4.33
CA ASP A 56 10.67 -11.00 5.65
C ASP A 56 11.04 -9.72 6.42
N MET A 57 12.30 -9.27 6.26
CA MET A 57 12.75 -7.97 6.80
C MET A 57 12.00 -6.81 6.16
N ILE A 58 11.84 -6.83 4.82
CA ILE A 58 11.07 -5.83 4.08
C ILE A 58 9.60 -5.84 4.52
N ASP A 59 9.01 -7.02 4.69
CA ASP A 59 7.63 -7.17 5.15
C ASP A 59 7.43 -6.53 6.53
N ALA A 60 8.30 -6.85 7.49
CA ALA A 60 8.26 -6.30 8.84
C ALA A 60 8.40 -4.76 8.83
N TRP A 61 9.29 -4.22 7.98
CA TRP A 61 9.41 -2.78 7.81
C TRP A 61 8.17 -2.15 7.17
N PHE A 62 7.59 -2.76 6.14
CA PHE A 62 6.33 -2.26 5.58
C PHE A 62 5.19 -2.27 6.60
N ALA A 63 5.11 -3.28 7.46
CA ALA A 63 4.14 -3.32 8.56
C ALA A 63 4.39 -2.20 9.59
N HIS A 64 5.65 -1.91 9.91
CA HIS A 64 6.02 -0.77 10.75
C HIS A 64 5.54 0.55 10.14
N ILE A 65 5.84 0.78 8.85
CA ILE A 65 5.40 1.98 8.11
C ILE A 65 3.88 2.11 8.05
N ASP A 66 3.16 1.00 7.83
CA ASP A 66 1.69 0.98 7.87
C ASP A 66 1.17 1.36 9.26
N GLY A 67 1.84 0.92 10.34
CA GLY A 67 1.53 1.32 11.73
C GLY A 67 1.76 2.81 11.99
N VAL A 68 2.87 3.38 11.50
CA VAL A 68 3.17 4.81 11.60
C VAL A 68 2.13 5.63 10.83
N MET A 69 1.73 5.19 9.63
CA MET A 69 0.67 5.82 8.85
C MET A 69 -0.65 5.90 9.65
N LEU A 70 -1.08 4.80 10.26
CA LEU A 70 -2.33 4.74 11.04
C LEU A 70 -2.27 5.61 12.30
N THR A 71 -1.11 5.69 12.95
CA THR A 71 -0.90 6.56 14.12
C THR A 71 -0.89 8.04 13.72
N THR A 72 -0.35 8.37 12.55
CA THR A 72 -0.26 9.74 12.01
C THR A 72 -1.63 10.28 11.57
N VAL A 73 -2.51 9.39 11.09
CA VAL A 73 -3.86 9.75 10.63
C VAL A 73 -4.89 8.89 11.39
N PRO A 74 -5.12 9.21 12.67
CA PRO A 74 -5.93 8.36 13.53
C PRO A 74 -7.43 8.42 13.14
N PRO A 75 -8.25 7.44 13.59
CA PRO A 75 -9.64 7.32 13.19
C PRO A 75 -10.49 8.58 13.43
N GLU A 76 -10.22 9.33 14.50
CA GLU A 76 -10.92 10.57 14.85
C GLU A 76 -10.68 11.65 13.80
N ARG A 77 -9.44 11.75 13.29
CA ARG A 77 -9.09 12.67 12.21
C ARG A 77 -9.72 12.23 10.89
N LEU A 78 -9.70 10.93 10.60
CA LEU A 78 -10.31 10.37 9.40
C LEU A 78 -11.83 10.60 9.38
N ALA A 79 -12.51 10.50 10.52
CA ALA A 79 -13.96 10.66 10.62
C ALA A 79 -14.47 12.03 10.11
N LEU A 80 -13.62 13.06 10.14
CA LEU A 80 -13.92 14.41 9.68
C LEU A 80 -13.71 14.63 8.16
N MET A 81 -13.18 13.63 7.47
CA MET A 81 -12.75 13.73 6.07
C MET A 81 -13.70 12.97 5.13
N LYS A 82 -13.85 13.49 3.91
CA LYS A 82 -14.47 12.74 2.81
C LYS A 82 -13.55 11.59 2.38
N ILE A 83 -14.12 10.56 1.76
CA ILE A 83 -13.35 9.36 1.35
C ILE A 83 -12.08 9.69 0.55
N ARG A 84 -12.17 10.66 -0.37
CA ARG A 84 -11.03 11.13 -1.14
C ARG A 84 -9.90 11.66 -0.25
N GLU A 85 -10.25 12.53 0.69
CA GLU A 85 -9.31 13.17 1.62
C GLU A 85 -8.70 12.14 2.56
N LYS A 86 -9.48 11.16 3.03
CA LYS A 86 -8.98 10.03 3.82
C LYS A 86 -7.89 9.25 3.07
N ILE A 87 -8.16 8.84 1.83
CA ILE A 87 -7.20 8.08 1.02
C ILE A 87 -5.95 8.91 0.73
N THR A 88 -6.11 10.19 0.37
CA THR A 88 -4.97 11.10 0.17
C THR A 88 -4.13 11.21 1.44
N ALA A 89 -4.73 11.51 2.58
CA ALA A 89 -4.03 11.70 3.85
C ALA A 89 -3.28 10.44 4.30
N LEU A 90 -3.88 9.26 4.13
CA LEU A 90 -3.24 7.98 4.47
C LEU A 90 -2.05 7.68 3.56
N VAL A 91 -2.20 7.86 2.23
CA VAL A 91 -1.09 7.64 1.30
C VAL A 91 0.06 8.63 1.57
N GLU A 92 -0.25 9.91 1.78
CA GLU A 92 0.76 10.93 2.11
C GLU A 92 1.46 10.60 3.43
N ALA A 93 0.74 10.25 4.48
CA ALA A 93 1.35 9.88 5.77
C ALA A 93 2.26 8.65 5.65
N ARG A 94 1.90 7.68 4.80
CA ARG A 94 2.75 6.52 4.53
C ARG A 94 4.02 6.90 3.77
N LEU A 95 3.92 7.79 2.77
CA LEU A 95 5.08 8.31 2.03
C LEU A 95 6.00 9.12 2.95
N ASP A 96 5.42 9.97 3.82
CA ASP A 96 6.16 10.74 4.83
C ASP A 96 6.89 9.79 5.79
N ALA A 97 6.24 8.73 6.28
CA ALA A 97 6.89 7.71 7.12
C ALA A 97 8.03 6.97 6.40
N THR A 98 7.91 6.79 5.07
CA THR A 98 8.95 6.14 4.25
C THR A 98 10.06 7.09 3.84
N SER A 99 9.86 8.41 3.96
CA SER A 99 10.78 9.43 3.40
C SER A 99 12.17 9.43 4.04
N ILE A 100 12.27 8.94 5.28
CA ILE A 100 13.53 8.82 6.03
C ILE A 100 14.45 7.79 5.37
N ASP A 101 13.90 6.67 4.91
CA ASP A 101 14.65 5.51 4.39
C ASP A 101 14.35 5.25 2.90
N ARG A 102 14.37 6.31 2.08
CA ARG A 102 14.06 6.21 0.63
C ARG A 102 15.00 5.28 -0.13
N GLU A 103 16.27 5.26 0.21
CA GLU A 103 17.24 4.35 -0.42
C GLU A 103 16.96 2.88 -0.06
N SER A 104 16.56 2.62 1.18
CA SER A 104 16.12 1.29 1.62
C SER A 104 14.87 0.84 0.87
N LEU A 105 13.94 1.76 0.59
CA LEU A 105 12.80 1.47 -0.28
C LEU A 105 13.26 1.10 -1.70
N ARG A 106 14.17 1.86 -2.31
CA ARG A 106 14.70 1.58 -3.66
C ARG A 106 15.30 0.17 -3.73
N ARG A 107 16.11 -0.19 -2.73
CA ARG A 107 16.70 -1.53 -2.61
C ARG A 107 15.67 -2.63 -2.34
N ALA A 108 14.66 -2.34 -1.52
CA ALA A 108 13.56 -3.26 -1.27
C ALA A 108 12.81 -3.59 -2.57
N LEU A 109 12.48 -2.56 -3.36
CA LEU A 109 11.77 -2.73 -4.63
C LEU A 109 12.59 -3.53 -5.64
N ALA A 110 13.91 -3.35 -5.69
CA ALA A 110 14.78 -4.15 -6.54
C ALA A 110 14.72 -5.65 -6.19
N ILE A 111 14.72 -5.98 -4.90
CA ILE A 111 14.56 -7.36 -4.41
C ILE A 111 13.16 -7.90 -4.72
N LEU A 112 12.13 -7.12 -4.44
CA LEU A 112 10.72 -7.51 -4.64
C LEU A 112 10.35 -7.69 -6.12
N ALA A 113 11.06 -7.02 -7.03
CA ALA A 113 10.86 -7.15 -8.47
C ALA A 113 11.38 -8.49 -9.04
N LEU A 114 12.19 -9.23 -8.30
CA LEU A 114 12.70 -10.53 -8.74
C LEU A 114 11.54 -11.54 -8.92
N PRO A 115 11.54 -12.37 -9.98
CA PRO A 115 10.44 -13.29 -10.30
C PRO A 115 9.99 -14.17 -9.13
N GLN A 116 10.93 -14.71 -8.35
CA GLN A 116 10.66 -15.55 -7.19
C GLN A 116 9.94 -14.81 -6.05
N ASN A 117 10.03 -13.48 -6.02
CA ASN A 117 9.45 -12.64 -4.99
C ASN A 117 8.10 -12.03 -5.40
N LEU A 118 7.70 -12.11 -6.68
CA LEU A 118 6.51 -11.42 -7.20
C LEU A 118 5.22 -11.76 -6.44
N ALA A 119 5.03 -13.01 -6.02
CA ALA A 119 3.86 -13.41 -5.26
C ALA A 119 3.82 -12.74 -3.86
N LYS A 120 4.97 -12.68 -3.18
CA LYS A 120 5.10 -11.98 -1.89
C LYS A 120 4.97 -10.47 -2.09
N ALA A 121 5.66 -9.89 -3.06
CA ALA A 121 5.59 -8.46 -3.39
C ALA A 121 4.15 -7.99 -3.66
N THR A 122 3.39 -8.76 -4.44
CA THR A 122 1.98 -8.47 -4.73
C THR A 122 1.13 -8.52 -3.46
N ARG A 123 1.38 -9.50 -2.57
CA ARG A 123 0.70 -9.61 -1.28
C ARG A 123 0.98 -8.39 -0.38
N LEU A 124 2.23 -7.94 -0.33
CA LEU A 124 2.63 -6.76 0.45
C LEU A 124 1.95 -5.48 -0.05
N GLY A 125 1.98 -5.27 -1.36
CA GLY A 125 1.28 -4.14 -2.00
C GLY A 125 -0.24 -4.19 -1.74
N TRP A 126 -0.84 -5.38 -1.88
CA TRP A 126 -2.26 -5.59 -1.60
C TRP A 126 -2.61 -5.30 -0.13
N ARG A 127 -1.81 -5.80 0.83
CA ARG A 127 -1.98 -5.52 2.26
C ARG A 127 -1.97 -4.03 2.55
N THR A 128 -1.03 -3.30 1.94
CA THR A 128 -0.92 -1.84 2.11
C THR A 128 -2.22 -1.14 1.70
N VAL A 129 -2.70 -1.41 0.48
CA VAL A 129 -3.92 -0.73 -0.02
C VAL A 129 -5.19 -1.21 0.68
N ASP A 130 -5.24 -2.47 1.12
CA ASP A 130 -6.33 -2.98 1.96
C ASP A 130 -6.36 -2.26 3.31
N THR A 131 -5.21 -2.07 3.95
CA THR A 131 -5.07 -1.33 5.21
C THR A 131 -5.56 0.11 5.06
N ILE A 132 -5.16 0.79 3.99
CA ILE A 132 -5.62 2.15 3.69
C ILE A 132 -7.15 2.20 3.51
N TRP A 133 -7.72 1.28 2.72
CA TRP A 133 -9.18 1.25 2.50
C TRP A 133 -9.97 0.93 3.77
N ARG A 134 -9.48 -0.03 4.57
CA ARG A 134 -10.10 -0.37 5.87
C ARG A 134 -10.06 0.81 6.82
N ALA A 135 -8.91 1.48 6.96
CA ALA A 135 -8.78 2.68 7.78
C ALA A 135 -9.71 3.81 7.29
N ALA A 136 -9.90 3.93 5.98
CA ALA A 136 -10.83 4.91 5.41
C ALA A 136 -12.32 4.57 5.63
N GLY A 137 -12.64 3.38 6.15
CA GLY A 137 -13.99 2.91 6.47
C GLY A 137 -14.67 2.08 5.38
N ASP A 138 -13.90 1.50 4.44
CA ASP A 138 -14.45 0.58 3.44
C ASP A 138 -14.88 -0.75 4.08
N VAL A 139 -16.16 -1.09 3.94
CA VAL A 139 -16.77 -2.34 4.39
C VAL A 139 -17.20 -3.24 3.23
N ALA A 140 -16.82 -2.90 2.00
CA ALA A 140 -17.19 -3.67 0.81
C ALA A 140 -16.59 -5.09 0.87
N THR A 141 -17.40 -6.10 0.58
CA THR A 141 -16.99 -7.52 0.51
C THR A 141 -17.21 -8.12 -0.88
N ASP A 142 -17.71 -7.31 -1.82
CA ASP A 142 -18.14 -7.72 -3.15
C ASP A 142 -17.14 -7.28 -4.24
N TYR A 143 -17.57 -7.21 -5.50
CA TYR A 143 -16.74 -6.75 -6.61
C TYR A 143 -16.07 -5.37 -6.38
N ASN A 144 -16.69 -4.50 -5.56
CA ASN A 144 -16.11 -3.21 -5.22
C ASN A 144 -14.86 -3.36 -4.35
N TYR A 145 -14.76 -4.41 -3.53
CA TYR A 145 -13.58 -4.71 -2.71
C TYR A 145 -12.33 -4.81 -3.59
N TYR A 146 -12.38 -5.66 -4.63
CA TYR A 146 -11.26 -5.92 -5.52
C TYR A 146 -10.96 -4.72 -6.42
N THR A 147 -12.00 -4.11 -7.00
CA THR A 147 -11.81 -2.97 -7.92
C THR A 147 -11.14 -1.80 -7.24
N LYS A 148 -11.60 -1.40 -6.04
CA LYS A 148 -11.02 -0.29 -5.27
C LYS A 148 -9.55 -0.51 -4.93
N ARG A 149 -9.18 -1.73 -4.52
CA ARG A 149 -7.81 -2.09 -4.13
C ARG A 149 -6.89 -2.17 -5.32
N THR A 150 -7.32 -2.78 -6.42
CA THR A 150 -6.53 -2.82 -7.66
C THR A 150 -6.25 -1.42 -8.20
N ILE A 151 -7.26 -0.55 -8.22
CA ILE A 151 -7.09 0.84 -8.66
C ILE A 151 -6.12 1.60 -7.75
N LEU A 152 -6.32 1.50 -6.42
CA LEU A 152 -5.43 2.18 -5.47
C LEU A 152 -4.00 1.62 -5.53
N LEU A 153 -3.82 0.33 -5.77
CA LEU A 153 -2.51 -0.29 -5.94
C LEU A 153 -1.77 0.29 -7.14
N GLY A 154 -2.45 0.47 -8.28
CA GLY A 154 -1.86 1.13 -9.45
C GLY A 154 -1.49 2.59 -9.19
N VAL A 155 -2.36 3.33 -8.50
CA VAL A 155 -2.06 4.72 -8.10
C VAL A 155 -0.88 4.77 -7.14
N TYR A 156 -0.85 3.90 -6.14
CA TYR A 156 0.21 3.84 -5.14
C TYR A 156 1.55 3.47 -5.77
N ALA A 157 1.60 2.40 -6.57
CA ALA A 157 2.81 1.98 -7.27
C ALA A 157 3.38 3.07 -8.19
N SER A 158 2.53 3.73 -8.98
CA SER A 158 2.99 4.86 -9.83
C SER A 158 3.41 6.09 -9.03
N THR A 159 2.82 6.32 -7.86
CA THR A 159 3.22 7.42 -6.96
C THR A 159 4.57 7.13 -6.31
N ILE A 160 4.85 5.87 -5.93
CA ILE A 160 6.18 5.47 -5.43
C ILE A 160 7.27 5.78 -6.46
N THR A 161 7.04 5.53 -7.75
CA THR A 161 8.04 5.84 -8.79
C THR A 161 8.39 7.33 -8.82
N VAL A 162 7.40 8.22 -8.70
CA VAL A 162 7.65 9.67 -8.60
C VAL A 162 8.35 10.02 -7.28
N PHE A 163 7.87 9.47 -6.17
CA PHE A 163 8.38 9.70 -4.82
C PHE A 163 9.88 9.37 -4.66
N LEU A 164 10.36 8.32 -5.32
CA LEU A 164 11.75 7.91 -5.21
C LEU A 164 12.73 8.94 -5.79
N ASP A 165 12.28 9.71 -6.79
CA ASP A 165 13.09 10.66 -7.54
C ASP A 165 12.70 12.13 -7.24
N ASP A 166 11.77 12.35 -6.31
CA ASP A 166 11.29 13.68 -5.94
C ASP A 166 12.27 14.40 -4.99
N GLU A 167 12.92 15.44 -5.52
CA GLU A 167 13.80 16.35 -4.79
C GLU A 167 13.12 17.67 -4.38
N SER A 168 11.83 17.83 -4.68
CA SER A 168 11.10 19.05 -4.35
C SER A 168 10.83 19.19 -2.85
N GLU A 169 10.76 20.43 -2.37
CA GLU A 169 10.49 20.73 -0.96
C GLU A 169 9.15 20.11 -0.52
N GLY A 170 9.17 19.35 0.58
CA GLY A 170 7.97 18.72 1.13
C GLY A 170 7.31 17.68 0.23
N LEU A 171 8.04 17.12 -0.76
CA LEU A 171 7.52 16.17 -1.75
C LEU A 171 6.38 16.77 -2.59
N ALA A 172 6.48 18.06 -2.93
CA ALA A 172 5.44 18.80 -3.63
C ALA A 172 5.08 18.16 -4.98
N GLU A 173 6.05 17.65 -5.74
CA GLU A 173 5.79 16.97 -7.02
C GLU A 173 5.01 15.66 -6.81
N THR A 174 5.43 14.85 -5.84
CA THR A 174 4.76 13.60 -5.47
C THR A 174 3.32 13.85 -5.02
N ARG A 175 3.11 14.83 -4.13
CA ARG A 175 1.77 15.22 -3.64
C ARG A 175 0.88 15.70 -4.79
N ALA A 176 1.42 16.52 -5.70
CA ALA A 176 0.70 16.97 -6.88
C ALA A 176 0.35 15.80 -7.82
N PHE A 177 1.27 14.87 -8.04
CA PHE A 177 1.02 13.67 -8.84
C PHE A 177 -0.07 12.78 -8.23
N LEU A 178 0.03 12.46 -6.94
CA LEU A 178 -0.95 11.70 -6.20
C LEU A 178 -2.33 12.36 -6.28
N GLY A 179 -2.40 13.68 -6.05
CA GLY A 179 -3.63 14.46 -6.16
C GLY A 179 -4.30 14.33 -7.53
N ARG A 180 -3.52 14.40 -8.62
CA ARG A 180 -4.04 14.17 -9.99
C ARG A 180 -4.55 12.75 -10.18
N ARG A 181 -3.84 11.73 -9.70
CA ARG A 181 -4.23 10.32 -9.83
C ARG A 181 -5.51 10.00 -9.06
N ILE A 182 -5.63 10.47 -7.82
CA ILE A 182 -6.83 10.30 -7.01
C ILE A 182 -8.03 11.02 -7.65
N ASN A 183 -7.84 12.22 -8.20
CA ASN A 183 -8.88 12.91 -8.98
C ASN A 183 -9.33 12.10 -10.20
N GLY A 184 -8.40 11.47 -10.91
CA GLY A 184 -8.70 10.59 -12.04
C GLY A 184 -9.59 9.40 -11.66
N ILE A 185 -9.36 8.77 -10.51
CA ILE A 185 -10.22 7.69 -9.99
C ILE A 185 -11.67 8.17 -9.86
N MET A 186 -11.87 9.33 -9.25
CA MET A 186 -13.21 9.87 -9.01
C MET A 186 -13.96 10.19 -10.31
N GLN A 187 -13.24 10.65 -11.34
CA GLN A 187 -13.82 10.89 -12.66
C GLN A 187 -14.18 9.58 -13.35
N PHE A 188 -13.32 8.57 -13.26
CA PHE A 188 -13.57 7.24 -13.82
C PHE A 188 -14.80 6.58 -13.18
N GLU A 189 -14.91 6.57 -11.84
CA GLU A 189 -16.06 6.00 -11.14
C GLU A 189 -17.37 6.72 -11.50
N LYS A 190 -17.34 8.06 -11.61
CA LYS A 190 -18.50 8.84 -12.08
C LYS A 190 -18.90 8.48 -13.52
N ALA A 191 -17.92 8.35 -14.41
CA ALA A 191 -18.17 7.99 -15.81
C ALA A 191 -18.75 6.56 -15.93
N LYS A 192 -18.19 5.59 -15.18
CA LYS A 192 -18.68 4.22 -15.10
C LYS A 192 -20.12 4.15 -14.60
N ALA A 193 -20.42 4.83 -13.50
CA ALA A 193 -21.79 4.91 -12.96
C ALA A 193 -22.76 5.55 -13.96
N GLY A 194 -22.35 6.62 -14.63
CA GLY A 194 -23.12 7.26 -15.69
C GLY A 194 -23.39 6.35 -16.89
N PHE A 195 -22.39 5.57 -17.30
CA PHE A 195 -22.52 4.58 -18.38
C PHE A 195 -23.50 3.46 -18.01
N LEU A 196 -23.37 2.87 -16.81
CA LEU A 196 -24.26 1.82 -16.32
C LEU A 196 -25.72 2.30 -16.25
N LYS A 197 -25.96 3.50 -15.71
CA LYS A 197 -27.30 4.10 -15.67
C LYS A 197 -27.88 4.34 -17.07
N ARG A 198 -27.04 4.72 -18.04
CA ARG A 198 -27.46 4.88 -19.44
C ARG A 198 -27.81 3.53 -20.09
N THR A 199 -27.12 2.45 -19.73
CA THR A 199 -27.45 1.11 -20.22
C THR A 199 -28.72 0.53 -19.60
N GLU A 200 -29.07 0.90 -18.36
CA GLU A 200 -30.37 0.53 -17.74
C GLU A 200 -31.58 1.17 -18.45
N HIS A 201 -31.40 2.37 -19.01
CA HIS A 201 -32.40 3.05 -19.85
C HIS A 201 -32.17 2.84 -21.36
N GLY A 202 -31.28 1.92 -21.75
CA GLY A 202 -30.88 1.68 -23.13
C GLY A 202 -31.83 0.78 -23.93
N PHE A 203 -31.65 0.79 -25.25
CA PHE A 203 -32.42 -0.01 -26.20
C PHE A 203 -32.29 -1.51 -25.86
N SER A 204 -33.36 -2.12 -25.35
CA SER A 204 -33.38 -3.55 -25.04
C SER A 204 -33.41 -4.35 -26.35
N LEU A 205 -32.27 -4.93 -26.72
CA LEU A 205 -32.14 -5.85 -27.85
C LEU A 205 -33.14 -7.02 -27.76
N SER A 206 -33.42 -7.51 -26.55
CA SER A 206 -34.43 -8.54 -26.31
C SER A 206 -35.85 -8.06 -26.62
N ARG A 207 -36.24 -6.82 -26.26
CA ARG A 207 -37.54 -6.25 -26.66
C ARG A 207 -37.62 -5.93 -28.15
N PHE A 208 -36.52 -5.49 -28.76
CA PHE A 208 -36.46 -5.18 -30.19
C PHE A 208 -36.61 -6.45 -31.05
N VAL A 209 -35.86 -7.51 -30.74
CA VAL A 209 -36.00 -8.82 -31.40
C VAL A 209 -37.35 -9.46 -31.09
N GLY A 210 -37.88 -9.27 -29.88
CA GLY A 210 -39.23 -9.70 -29.51
C GLY A 210 -40.33 -9.08 -30.39
N ARG A 211 -40.25 -7.79 -30.71
CA ARG A 211 -41.20 -7.11 -31.63
C ARG A 211 -41.05 -7.56 -33.09
N LEU A 212 -39.84 -7.95 -33.51
CA LEU A 212 -39.63 -8.53 -34.83
C LEU A 212 -40.23 -9.94 -34.95
N ARG A 213 -40.30 -10.69 -33.83
CA ARG A 213 -40.85 -12.05 -33.80
C ARG A 213 -42.37 -12.08 -33.60
N TYR A 214 -42.94 -11.08 -32.93
CA TYR A 214 -44.39 -10.91 -32.75
C TYR A 214 -44.79 -9.48 -33.11
N PRO A 215 -45.13 -9.21 -34.38
CA PRO A 215 -45.69 -7.92 -34.75
C PRO A 215 -47.05 -7.77 -34.06
N THR A 216 -47.22 -6.67 -33.32
CA THR A 216 -48.54 -6.27 -32.82
C THR A 216 -49.27 -5.60 -33.97
N ALA A 217 -50.43 -6.14 -34.32
CA ALA A 217 -51.31 -5.59 -35.36
C ALA A 217 -51.93 -4.26 -34.92
#